data_AF-A0AAV4BXW3-F1
#
_entry.id   AF-A0AAV4BXW3-F1
#
_cell.length_a   1.000
_cell.length_b   1.000
_cell.length_c   1.000
_cell.angle_alpha   90.00
_cell.angle_beta   90.00
_cell.angle_gamma   90.00
#
_symmetry.space_group_name_H-M   'P 1'
#
loop_
_entity.id
_entity.type
_entity.pdbx_description
1 polymer ?
#
loop_
_entity_poly.entity_id
_entity_poly.type
_entity_poly.pdbx_seq_one_letter_code
_entity_poly.pdbx_strand_id
1 'polypeptide(L)'
;MRDTEMERYGIVVGGRKISNLRYADDTALCANNQTEATNLMNELNDAGERKGLKLNAKKTKYMHIGKEQHASITIGNEEIECVEHFK
;
A
#
# COMPACT_ATOMS: atom_id res chain seq x y z
N MET A 1 -4.29 4.47 -13.08
CA MET A 1 -3.85 4.98 -11.76
C MET A 1 -2.82 6.09 -11.98
N ARG A 2 -3.17 7.12 -12.77
CA ARG A 2 -2.35 8.32 -13.03
C ARG A 2 -2.99 9.59 -12.42
N ASP A 3 -4.15 9.42 -11.78
CA ASP A 3 -5.00 10.48 -11.24
C ASP A 3 -4.91 10.55 -9.71
N THR A 4 -3.88 9.91 -9.15
CA THR A 4 -3.62 9.82 -7.71
C THR A 4 -2.22 10.36 -7.43
N GLU A 5 -2.06 11.05 -6.31
CA GLU A 5 -0.80 11.61 -5.85
C GLU A 5 0.07 10.57 -5.12
N MET A 6 -0.08 9.29 -5.48
CA MET A 6 0.65 8.18 -4.85
C MET A 6 2.17 8.31 -4.98
N GLU A 7 2.65 9.07 -5.98
CA GLU A 7 4.07 9.43 -6.17
C GLU A 7 4.62 10.34 -5.05
N ARG A 8 3.75 10.93 -4.21
CA ARG A 8 4.16 11.64 -2.99
C ARG A 8 4.63 10.68 -1.90
N TYR A 9 4.23 9.41 -1.93
CA TYR A 9 4.64 8.38 -0.97
C TYR A 9 5.75 7.50 -1.54
N GLY A 10 6.34 6.65 -0.70
CA GLY A 10 7.29 5.63 -1.15
C GLY A 10 8.74 5.87 -0.75
N ILE A 11 9.55 4.87 -1.02
CA ILE A 11 10.94 4.79 -0.55
C ILE A 11 11.91 5.38 -1.56
N VAL A 12 13.03 5.94 -1.10
CA VAL A 12 14.07 6.48 -2.00
C VAL A 12 15.13 5.41 -2.25
N VAL A 13 15.32 5.06 -3.51
CA VAL A 13 16.35 4.11 -3.96
C VAL A 13 17.15 4.77 -5.08
N GLY A 14 18.46 4.94 -4.87
CA GLY A 14 19.35 5.57 -5.87
C GLY A 14 18.92 6.99 -6.27
N GLY A 15 18.34 7.76 -5.34
CA GLY A 15 17.84 9.12 -5.59
C GLY A 15 16.48 9.18 -6.32
N ARG A 16 15.81 8.04 -6.54
CA ARG A 16 14.47 7.96 -7.14
C ARG A 16 13.45 7.47 -6.12
N LYS A 17 12.27 8.07 -6.11
CA LYS A 17 11.16 7.62 -5.27
C LYS A 17 10.42 6.47 -5.92
N ILE A 18 10.25 5.37 -5.18
CA ILE A 18 9.54 4.17 -5.61
C ILE A 18 8.31 4.00 -4.71
N SER A 19 7.13 4.25 -5.28
CA SER A 19 5.85 4.12 -4.60
C SER A 19 5.07 2.85 -5.00
N ASN A 20 5.30 2.36 -6.22
CA ASN A 20 4.65 1.17 -6.73
C ASN A 20 5.64 0.22 -7.45
N LEU A 21 5.35 -1.07 -7.33
CA LEU A 21 5.98 -2.14 -8.08
C LEU A 21 4.83 -2.97 -8.67
N ARG A 22 4.80 -3.13 -9.98
CA ARG A 22 3.73 -3.87 -10.67
C ARG A 22 4.35 -5.04 -11.42
N TYR A 23 3.72 -6.21 -11.28
CA TYR A 23 4.12 -7.40 -12.00
C TYR A 23 2.89 -8.17 -12.44
N ALA A 24 2.71 -8.35 -13.75
CA ALA A 24 1.53 -8.99 -14.34
C ALA A 24 0.22 -8.50 -13.68
N ASP A 25 -0.40 -9.34 -12.87
CA ASP A 25 -1.67 -9.08 -12.18
C ASP A 25 -1.50 -8.52 -10.76
N ASP A 26 -0.29 -8.53 -10.22
CA ASP A 26 0.02 -8.10 -8.85
C ASP A 26 0.57 -6.67 -8.81
N THR A 27 0.18 -5.94 -7.77
CA THR A 27 0.74 -4.62 -7.45
C THR A 27 1.15 -4.60 -5.99
N ALA A 28 2.43 -4.32 -5.76
CA ALA A 28 2.97 -4.00 -4.45
C ALA A 28 3.17 -2.48 -4.33
N LEU A 29 2.84 -1.93 -3.17
CA LEU A 29 3.01 -0.52 -2.86
C LEU A 29 4.04 -0.37 -1.74
N CYS A 30 4.85 0.67 -1.81
CA CYS A 30 5.91 0.93 -0.83
C CYS A 30 5.70 2.29 -0.17
N ALA A 31 6.09 2.39 1.10
CA ALA A 31 6.00 3.59 1.93
C ALA A 31 7.16 3.59 2.95
N ASN A 32 7.61 4.77 3.42
CA ASN A 32 8.73 4.84 4.37
C ASN A 32 8.32 4.50 5.81
N ASN A 33 7.05 4.67 6.14
CA ASN A 33 6.51 4.47 7.48
C ASN A 33 5.02 4.09 7.42
N GLN A 34 4.47 3.69 8.56
CA GLN A 34 3.07 3.28 8.68
C GLN A 34 2.09 4.39 8.26
N THR A 35 2.34 5.65 8.65
CA THR A 35 1.43 6.75 8.31
C THR A 35 1.34 6.96 6.79
N GLU A 36 2.47 6.92 6.09
CA GLU A 36 2.50 6.94 4.63
C GLU A 36 1.78 5.72 4.04
N ALA A 37 1.98 4.52 4.60
CA ALA A 37 1.33 3.30 4.13
C ALA A 37 -0.20 3.37 4.26
N THR A 38 -0.72 3.83 5.40
CA THR A 38 -2.16 4.01 5.64
C THR A 38 -2.75 5.05 4.69
N ASN A 39 -2.09 6.19 4.52
CA ASN A 39 -2.55 7.24 3.59
C ASN A 39 -2.56 6.73 2.14
N LEU A 40 -1.51 6.00 1.75
CA LEU A 40 -1.38 5.41 0.43
C LEU A 40 -2.50 4.38 0.15
N MET A 41 -2.87 3.56 1.15
CA MET A 41 -3.98 2.62 1.04
C MET A 41 -5.34 3.31 0.95
N ASN A 42 -5.57 4.35 1.74
CA ASN A 42 -6.81 5.13 1.68
C ASN A 42 -6.97 5.81 0.32
N GLU A 43 -5.93 6.46 -0.19
CA GLU A 43 -5.98 7.11 -1.51
C GLU A 43 -6.19 6.09 -2.64
N LEU A 44 -5.56 4.92 -2.55
CA LEU A 44 -5.80 3.83 -3.49
C LEU A 44 -7.27 3.37 -3.44
N ASN A 45 -7.82 3.21 -2.25
CA ASN A 45 -9.22 2.81 -2.06
C ASN A 45 -10.17 3.84 -2.68
N ASP A 46 -10.00 5.12 -2.36
CA ASP A 46 -10.83 6.21 -2.90
C ASP A 46 -10.74 6.32 -4.43
N ALA A 47 -9.56 6.12 -4.99
CA ALA A 47 -9.36 6.10 -6.43
C ALA A 47 -9.99 4.87 -7.10
N GLY A 48 -9.98 3.73 -6.42
CA GLY A 48 -10.69 2.52 -6.83
C GLY A 48 -12.20 2.76 -6.84
N GLU A 49 -12.76 3.26 -5.74
CA GLU A 49 -14.19 3.50 -5.57
C GLU A 49 -14.73 4.48 -6.62
N ARG A 50 -14.00 5.58 -6.89
CA ARG A 50 -14.34 6.53 -7.97
C ARG A 50 -14.41 5.87 -9.36
N LYS A 51 -13.72 4.74 -9.55
CA LYS A 51 -13.72 3.96 -10.79
C LYS A 51 -14.62 2.72 -10.73
N GLY A 52 -15.42 2.58 -9.67
CA GLY A 52 -16.30 1.43 -9.45
C GLY A 52 -15.55 0.15 -9.07
N LEU A 53 -14.30 0.26 -8.62
CA LEU A 53 -13.48 -0.85 -8.12
C LEU A 53 -13.45 -0.84 -6.59
N LYS A 54 -13.41 -2.02 -5.98
CA LYS A 54 -13.28 -2.16 -4.53
C LYS A 54 -12.04 -3.00 -4.21
N LEU A 55 -11.20 -2.52 -3.29
CA LEU A 55 -10.09 -3.31 -2.76
C LEU A 55 -10.64 -4.44 -1.89
N ASN A 56 -10.08 -5.64 -2.05
CA ASN A 56 -10.43 -6.79 -1.23
C ASN A 56 -9.48 -6.89 -0.05
N ALA A 57 -9.89 -6.41 1.12
CA ALA A 57 -9.06 -6.40 2.32
C ALA A 57 -8.51 -7.78 2.70
N LYS A 58 -9.26 -8.87 2.43
CA LYS A 58 -8.82 -10.24 2.71
C LYS A 58 -7.73 -10.75 1.75
N LYS A 59 -7.65 -10.18 0.54
CA LYS A 59 -6.59 -10.49 -0.43
C LYS A 59 -5.39 -9.55 -0.32
N THR A 60 -5.59 -8.38 0.27
CA THR A 60 -4.53 -7.40 0.50
C THR A 60 -3.78 -7.73 1.78
N LYS A 61 -2.45 -7.68 1.71
CA LYS A 61 -1.56 -7.94 2.85
C LYS A 61 -0.56 -6.82 2.99
N TYR A 62 -0.10 -6.59 4.21
CA TYR A 62 0.98 -5.65 4.52
C TYR A 62 2.18 -6.40 5.07
N MET A 63 3.38 -5.95 4.73
CA MET A 63 4.63 -6.49 5.24
C MET A 63 5.49 -5.34 5.73
N HIS A 64 5.97 -5.44 6.97
CA HIS A 64 6.87 -4.46 7.53
C HIS A 64 8.33 -4.94 7.38
N ILE A 65 9.20 -4.05 6.90
CA ILE A 65 10.63 -4.32 6.73
C ILE A 65 11.40 -3.49 7.75
N GLY A 66 11.70 -4.05 8.92
CA GLY A 66 12.39 -3.32 9.99
C GLY A 66 12.26 -3.96 11.36
N LYS A 67 12.73 -3.26 12.40
CA LYS A 67 12.74 -3.74 13.80
C LYS A 67 11.42 -3.51 14.54
N GLU A 68 10.62 -2.53 14.13
CA GLU A 68 9.32 -2.27 14.77
C GLU A 68 8.29 -3.33 14.37
N GLN A 69 7.44 -3.68 15.32
CA GLN A 69 6.48 -4.76 15.18
C GLN A 69 5.11 -4.22 15.59
N HIS A 70 4.12 -4.49 14.72
CA HIS A 70 2.67 -4.29 14.93
C HIS A 70 2.12 -2.89 14.67
N ALA A 71 2.09 -2.56 13.38
CA ALA A 71 1.28 -1.52 12.81
C ALA A 71 -0.01 -2.14 12.21
N SER A 72 -1.17 -1.84 12.79
CA SER A 72 -2.45 -2.14 12.15
C SER A 72 -2.69 -1.16 11.00
N ILE A 73 -2.97 -1.67 9.80
CA ILE A 73 -3.38 -0.87 8.64
C ILE A 73 -4.79 -1.29 8.27
N THR A 74 -5.64 -0.32 7.97
CA THR A 74 -7.03 -0.57 7.56
C THR A 74 -7.25 -0.07 6.13
N ILE A 75 -8.15 -0.76 5.42
CA ILE A 75 -8.73 -0.31 4.16
C ILE A 75 -10.22 -0.09 4.43
N GLY A 76 -10.64 1.17 4.46
CA GLY A 76 -11.94 1.54 5.02
C GLY A 76 -12.01 1.17 6.50
N ASN A 77 -12.87 0.22 6.85
CA ASN A 77 -13.06 -0.27 8.23
C ASN A 77 -12.52 -1.70 8.45
N GLU A 78 -11.85 -2.29 7.46
CA GLU A 78 -11.32 -3.66 7.53
C GLU A 78 -9.80 -3.61 7.71
N GLU A 79 -9.29 -4.29 8.74
CA GLU A 79 -7.85 -4.47 8.97
C GLU A 79 -7.28 -5.48 7.96
N ILE A 80 -6.08 -5.18 7.42
CA ILE A 80 -5.38 -6.08 6.50
C ILE A 80 -4.36 -6.94 7.24
N GLU A 81 -4.16 -8.15 6.74
CA GLU A 81 -3.24 -9.12 7.35
C GLU A 81 -1.79 -8.61 7.26
N CYS A 82 -1.10 -8.55 8.40
CA CYS A 82 0.34 -8.34 8.46
C CYS A 82 1.07 -9.69 8.30
N VAL A 83 1.98 -9.76 7.32
CA VAL A 83 2.77 -10.97 7.03
C VAL A 83 4.26 -10.69 7.10
N GLU A 84 5.02 -11.72 7.50
CA GLU A 84 6.48 -11.67 7.48
C GLU A 84 7.07 -12.05 6.11
N HIS A 85 6.33 -12.83 5.32
CA HIS A 85 6.78 -13.31 4.01
C HIS A 85 5.61 -13.53 3.04
N PHE A 86 5.81 -13.16 1.77
CA PHE A 86 4.96 -13.55 0.65
C PHE A 86 5.49 -14.84 0.04
N LYS A 87 4.61 -15.82 -0.18
CA LYS A 87 4.95 -17.13 -0.74
C LYS A 87 5.09 -17.09 -2.26
#